data_AF-A0A8T3ZKV1-F1
#
_entry.id   AF-A0A8T3ZKV1-F1
#
_cell.length_a   1.000
_cell.length_b   1.000
_cell.length_c   1.000
_cell.angle_alpha   90.00
_cell.angle_beta   90.00
_cell.angle_gamma   90.00
#
_symmetry.space_group_name_H-M   'P 1'
#
loop_
_entity.id
_entity.type
_entity.pdbx_description
1 polymer ?
#
loop_
_entity_poly.entity_id
_entity_poly.type
_entity_poly.pdbx_seq_one_letter_code
_entity_poly.pdbx_strand_id
1 'polypeptide(L)'
;MAQDKTNVYLLAIVGIVAIVGIVVLILNSGSGDVSLNNISGQVTAAKTNSTVSSTSTSCTDTDNGIDTSVKGTVTGTWYKSTAKRSYADNCKDAAYLYEGRCVASDGADGAAYAYYITKSCSPNSCVDGACVGGCWDDGKTVTYGGKTYTDYCSDANTVYDYSCSKGTTSIWQHSNTKCSTNKVCKDGACV
;
A
#
# COMPACT_ATOMS: atom_id res chain seq x y z
N MET A 1 -70.18 22.20 -22.07
CA MET A 1 -68.87 22.78 -21.72
C MET A 1 -67.81 22.01 -22.49
N ALA A 2 -67.33 22.54 -23.62
CA ALA A 2 -66.25 21.93 -24.38
C ALA A 2 -64.94 22.34 -23.71
N GLN A 3 -64.24 21.37 -23.10
CA GLN A 3 -62.89 21.61 -22.57
C GLN A 3 -61.93 21.90 -23.74
N ASP A 4 -61.26 23.03 -23.62
CA ASP A 4 -60.32 23.58 -24.58
C ASP A 4 -59.09 22.66 -24.72
N LYS A 5 -59.08 21.84 -25.77
CA LYS A 5 -58.02 20.85 -26.05
C LYS A 5 -56.67 21.49 -26.39
N THR A 6 -56.64 22.80 -26.59
CA THR A 6 -55.46 23.57 -27.01
C THR A 6 -54.35 23.53 -25.95
N ASN A 7 -54.70 23.51 -24.66
CA ASN A 7 -53.71 23.49 -23.58
C ASN A 7 -52.99 22.14 -23.41
N VAL A 8 -53.62 21.03 -23.82
CA VAL A 8 -53.02 19.69 -23.67
C VAL A 8 -51.93 19.45 -24.72
N TYR A 9 -52.12 19.94 -25.95
CA TYR A 9 -51.11 19.83 -27.00
C TYR A 9 -49.87 20.69 -26.73
N LEU A 10 -50.06 21.88 -26.14
CA LEU A 10 -48.94 22.75 -25.73
C LEU A 10 -48.05 22.09 -24.68
N LEU A 11 -48.64 21.44 -23.66
CA LEU A 11 -47.89 20.72 -22.63
C LEU A 11 -47.12 19.52 -23.19
N ALA A 12 -47.70 18.78 -24.15
CA ALA A 12 -47.04 17.64 -24.78
C ALA A 12 -45.82 18.05 -25.61
N ILE A 13 -45.90 19.16 -26.35
CA ILE A 13 -44.80 19.66 -27.18
C ILE A 13 -43.63 20.14 -26.30
N VAL A 14 -43.91 20.86 -25.22
CA VAL A 14 -42.87 21.33 -24.28
C VAL A 14 -42.14 20.14 -23.63
N GLY A 15 -42.87 19.07 -23.29
CA GLY A 15 -42.27 17.85 -22.74
C GLY A 15 -41.29 17.17 -23.70
N ILE A 16 -41.64 17.06 -24.98
CA ILE A 16 -40.78 16.40 -25.99
C ILE A 16 -39.52 17.24 -26.27
N VAL A 17 -39.64 18.56 -26.38
CA VAL A 17 -38.49 19.46 -26.63
C VAL A 17 -37.48 19.41 -25.47
N ALA A 18 -37.95 19.34 -24.23
CA ALA A 18 -37.08 19.20 -23.06
C ALA A 18 -36.27 17.90 -23.07
N ILE A 19 -36.89 16.78 -23.44
CA ILE A 19 -36.23 15.46 -23.50
C ILE A 19 -35.18 15.44 -24.61
N VAL A 20 -35.50 15.94 -25.81
CA VAL A 20 -34.56 15.99 -26.94
C VAL A 20 -33.37 16.89 -26.61
N GLY A 21 -33.58 18.03 -25.94
CA GLY A 21 -32.51 18.92 -25.51
C GLY A 21 -31.49 18.25 -24.57
N ILE A 22 -31.97 17.46 -23.60
CA ILE A 22 -31.12 16.74 -22.65
C ILE A 22 -30.29 15.66 -23.37
N VAL A 23 -30.89 14.92 -24.30
CA VAL A 23 -30.20 13.87 -25.06
C VAL A 23 -29.08 14.44 -25.94
N VAL A 24 -29.31 15.58 -26.60
CA VAL A 24 -28.27 16.26 -27.40
C VAL A 24 -27.12 16.74 -26.52
N LEU A 25 -27.40 17.19 -25.30
CA LEU A 25 -26.37 17.70 -24.39
C LEU A 25 -25.44 16.58 -23.87
N ILE A 26 -25.97 15.38 -23.65
CA ILE A 26 -25.20 14.20 -23.22
C ILE A 26 -24.36 13.61 -24.37
N LEU A 27 -24.86 13.65 -25.61
CA LEU A 27 -24.16 13.09 -26.77
C LEU A 27 -23.03 14.00 -27.28
N ASN A 28 -23.03 15.29 -26.93
CA ASN A 28 -21.99 16.24 -27.37
C ASN A 28 -20.88 16.49 -26.33
N SER A 29 -20.97 15.90 -25.13
CA SER A 29 -19.86 15.85 -24.17
C SER A 29 -18.86 14.76 -24.54
N GLY A 30 -18.09 15.00 -25.60
CA GLY A 30 -16.93 14.21 -25.97
C GLY A 30 -15.80 14.37 -24.95
N SER A 31 -15.15 13.26 -24.60
CA SER A 31 -14.04 13.17 -23.65
C SER A 31 -12.84 14.00 -24.11
N GLY A 32 -12.66 15.19 -23.52
CA GLY A 32 -11.43 15.97 -23.60
C GLY A 32 -10.80 16.02 -22.21
N ASP A 33 -9.63 15.42 -22.05
CA ASP A 33 -8.83 15.55 -20.83
C ASP A 33 -8.28 16.97 -20.74
N VAL A 34 -8.65 17.70 -19.67
CA VAL A 34 -8.10 19.03 -19.38
C VAL A 34 -6.86 18.87 -18.51
N SER A 35 -5.69 19.13 -19.08
CA SER A 35 -4.43 19.23 -18.35
C SER A 35 -4.34 20.57 -17.61
N LEU A 36 -4.38 20.55 -16.28
CA LEU A 36 -4.21 21.72 -15.40
C LEU A 36 -2.80 21.71 -14.79
N ASN A 37 -1.85 22.30 -15.51
CA ASN A 37 -0.57 22.67 -14.93
C ASN A 37 -0.66 24.08 -14.33
N ASN A 38 -0.45 24.15 -13.02
CA ASN A 38 0.11 25.30 -12.29
C ASN A 38 -0.78 26.55 -12.11
N ILE A 39 -1.55 26.60 -11.02
CA ILE A 39 -2.01 27.88 -10.43
C ILE A 39 -1.91 27.81 -8.90
N SER A 40 -0.77 28.26 -8.38
CA SER A 40 -0.62 28.69 -6.99
C SER A 40 -1.10 30.14 -6.86
N GLY A 41 -2.26 30.36 -6.24
CA GLY A 41 -2.71 31.72 -5.88
C GLY A 41 -4.23 31.86 -5.83
N GLN A 42 -4.76 31.95 -4.61
CA GLN A 42 -6.04 32.55 -4.16
C GLN A 42 -7.08 32.90 -5.24
N VAL A 43 -8.32 32.38 -5.14
CA VAL A 43 -9.57 33.15 -4.86
C VAL A 43 -10.72 32.18 -4.50
N THR A 44 -11.23 32.36 -3.28
CA THR A 44 -12.63 32.39 -2.80
C THR A 44 -13.79 31.91 -3.72
N ALA A 45 -14.45 30.86 -3.24
CA ALA A 45 -15.89 30.50 -3.37
C ALA A 45 -16.60 30.66 -4.73
N ALA A 46 -16.60 29.58 -5.53
CA ALA A 46 -17.71 29.23 -6.41
C ALA A 46 -17.93 27.71 -6.38
N LYS A 47 -19.09 27.29 -5.89
CA LYS A 47 -19.50 25.89 -5.72
C LYS A 47 -19.83 25.30 -7.10
N THR A 48 -18.82 24.83 -7.82
CA THR A 48 -18.98 23.99 -9.01
C THR A 48 -18.84 22.53 -8.59
N ASN A 49 -19.87 21.73 -8.88
CA ASN A 49 -19.87 20.27 -8.72
C ASN A 49 -18.89 19.66 -9.74
N SER A 50 -17.60 19.82 -9.50
CA SER A 50 -16.65 18.79 -9.88
C SER A 50 -16.90 17.63 -8.95
N THR A 51 -17.09 16.43 -9.49
CA THR A 51 -16.77 15.18 -8.81
C THR A 51 -15.25 15.14 -8.58
N VAL A 52 -14.76 16.07 -7.76
CA VAL A 52 -13.72 15.75 -6.81
C VAL A 52 -14.37 14.66 -6.00
N SER A 53 -14.00 13.42 -6.30
CA SER A 53 -14.12 12.34 -5.32
C SER A 53 -13.59 12.95 -4.05
N SER A 54 -14.49 13.28 -3.14
CA SER A 54 -14.16 13.67 -1.79
C SER A 54 -13.57 12.43 -1.16
N THR A 55 -12.32 12.14 -1.51
CA THR A 55 -11.45 11.26 -0.75
C THR A 55 -11.43 11.91 0.60
N SER A 56 -12.20 11.35 1.52
CA SER A 56 -12.12 11.70 2.92
C SER A 56 -10.64 11.67 3.28
N THR A 57 -10.09 12.86 3.51
CA THR A 57 -8.66 13.11 3.70
C THR A 57 -8.25 12.70 5.12
N SER A 58 -8.74 11.56 5.58
CA SER A 58 -8.55 11.04 6.93
C SER A 58 -7.54 9.89 6.99
N CYS A 59 -7.20 9.30 5.84
CA CYS A 59 -6.20 8.24 5.74
C CYS A 59 -5.39 8.36 4.44
N THR A 60 -4.07 8.27 4.56
CA THR A 60 -3.12 8.24 3.45
C THR A 60 -2.21 7.03 3.62
N ASP A 61 -1.81 6.42 2.51
CA ASP A 61 -0.96 5.25 2.48
C ASP A 61 0.16 5.48 1.46
N THR A 62 1.42 5.22 1.83
CA THR A 62 2.56 5.59 0.96
C THR A 62 2.77 4.65 -0.22
N ASP A 63 2.27 3.42 -0.15
CA ASP A 63 2.34 2.44 -1.24
C ASP A 63 0.98 2.23 -1.95
N ASN A 64 -0.02 3.03 -1.55
CA ASN A 64 -1.38 3.01 -2.10
C ASN A 64 -2.09 1.64 -2.03
N GLY A 65 -1.88 0.85 -0.97
CA GLY A 65 -2.87 -0.17 -0.59
C GLY A 65 -2.35 -1.40 0.11
N ILE A 66 -1.96 -2.43 -0.66
CA ILE A 66 -1.49 -3.71 -0.12
C ILE A 66 -0.29 -4.15 -0.96
N ASP A 67 0.71 -3.27 -1.08
CA ASP A 67 1.95 -3.60 -1.75
C ASP A 67 2.97 -4.15 -0.75
N THR A 68 2.87 -5.46 -0.52
CA THR A 68 3.74 -6.15 0.42
C THR A 68 5.22 -6.15 0.01
N SER A 69 5.58 -5.70 -1.20
CA SER A 69 6.97 -5.76 -1.69
C SER A 69 7.83 -4.56 -1.26
N VAL A 70 7.19 -3.50 -0.78
CA VAL A 70 7.82 -2.27 -0.32
C VAL A 70 7.34 -2.00 1.09
N LYS A 71 8.18 -1.40 1.93
CA LYS A 71 7.75 -0.95 3.25
C LYS A 71 6.91 0.31 3.10
N GLY A 72 5.61 0.18 3.32
CA GLY A 72 4.65 1.25 3.36
C GLY A 72 4.52 1.92 4.73
N THR A 73 3.72 2.98 4.76
CA THR A 73 3.32 3.70 5.97
C THR A 73 1.92 4.25 5.78
N VAL A 74 1.00 3.74 6.59
CA VAL A 74 -0.36 4.25 6.67
C VAL A 74 -0.44 5.34 7.73
N THR A 75 -1.05 6.47 7.38
CA THR A 75 -1.31 7.59 8.29
C THR A 75 -2.78 7.95 8.28
N GLY A 76 -3.45 7.76 9.41
CA GLY A 76 -4.86 8.08 9.53
C GLY A 76 -5.43 7.83 10.92
N THR A 77 -6.73 8.01 11.07
CA THR A 77 -7.44 7.60 12.29
C THR A 77 -7.45 6.08 12.36
N TRP A 78 -6.94 5.51 13.45
CA TRP A 78 -6.89 4.05 13.59
C TRP A 78 -8.28 3.45 13.75
N TYR A 79 -8.50 2.24 13.23
CA TYR A 79 -9.77 1.52 13.40
C TYR A 79 -10.19 1.47 14.88
N LYS A 80 -11.44 1.86 15.17
CA LYS A 80 -12.01 2.01 16.53
C LYS A 80 -11.29 3.00 17.44
N SER A 81 -10.49 3.90 16.88
CA SER A 81 -9.87 5.01 17.60
C SER A 81 -10.40 6.35 17.08
N THR A 82 -10.19 7.40 17.86
CA THR A 82 -10.37 8.80 17.44
C THR A 82 -9.03 9.50 17.17
N ALA A 83 -7.91 8.84 17.49
CA ALA A 83 -6.57 9.41 17.33
C ALA A 83 -6.00 9.12 15.93
N LYS A 84 -5.47 10.18 15.31
CA LYS A 84 -4.67 10.06 14.08
C LYS A 84 -3.24 9.67 14.43
N ARG A 85 -2.72 8.65 13.74
CA ARG A 85 -1.38 8.09 13.95
C ARG A 85 -0.77 7.65 12.61
N SER A 86 0.53 7.43 12.62
CA SER A 86 1.29 6.85 11.51
C SER A 86 1.85 5.50 11.92
N TYR A 87 1.73 4.53 11.02
CA TYR A 87 2.07 3.14 11.23
C TYR A 87 2.78 2.63 9.99
N ALA A 88 4.07 2.30 10.14
CA ALA A 88 4.82 1.64 9.08
C ALA A 88 4.47 0.17 9.02
N ASP A 89 4.61 -0.44 7.85
CA ASP A 89 4.53 -1.89 7.73
C ASP A 89 5.63 -2.54 8.55
N ASN A 90 5.30 -3.66 9.15
CA ASN A 90 6.21 -4.33 10.07
C ASN A 90 6.03 -5.84 10.04
N CYS A 91 7.13 -6.55 10.16
CA CYS A 91 7.07 -8.00 10.24
C CYS A 91 6.44 -8.44 11.55
N LYS A 92 5.41 -9.27 11.44
CA LYS A 92 4.89 -10.02 12.58
C LYS A 92 5.88 -11.11 12.96
N ASP A 93 6.35 -11.83 11.96
CA ASP A 93 7.40 -12.84 12.00
C ASP A 93 7.98 -13.01 10.57
N ALA A 94 8.91 -13.96 10.37
CA ALA A 94 9.55 -14.15 9.07
C ALA A 94 8.58 -14.60 7.94
N ALA A 95 7.41 -15.15 8.28
CA ALA A 95 6.42 -15.63 7.31
C ALA A 95 5.27 -14.64 7.08
N TYR A 96 5.04 -13.70 7.99
CA TYR A 96 3.88 -12.80 7.96
C TYR A 96 4.25 -11.32 8.15
N LEU A 97 3.65 -10.48 7.31
CA LEU A 97 3.73 -9.02 7.33
C LEU A 97 2.45 -8.43 7.94
N TYR A 98 2.58 -7.45 8.83
CA TYR A 98 1.50 -6.51 9.13
C TYR A 98 1.57 -5.38 8.13
N GLU A 99 0.62 -5.40 7.19
CA GLU A 99 0.45 -4.40 6.13
C GLU A 99 -0.56 -3.36 6.59
N GLY A 100 -0.14 -2.10 6.67
CA GLY A 100 -0.98 -0.96 6.96
C GLY A 100 -1.72 -0.54 5.70
N ARG A 101 -3.01 -0.26 5.81
CA ARG A 101 -3.77 0.27 4.67
C ARG A 101 -4.92 1.17 5.07
N CYS A 102 -5.37 1.97 4.11
CA CYS A 102 -6.60 2.73 4.23
C CYS A 102 -7.83 1.92 3.79
N VAL A 103 -8.91 1.97 4.58
CA VAL A 103 -10.22 1.41 4.24
C VAL A 103 -11.29 2.46 4.40
N ALA A 104 -12.11 2.62 3.37
CA ALA A 104 -13.32 3.43 3.44
C ALA A 104 -14.27 2.82 4.48
N SER A 105 -14.80 3.61 5.42
CA SER A 105 -15.84 3.10 6.30
C SER A 105 -17.12 2.80 5.51
N ASP A 106 -17.84 1.77 5.94
CA ASP A 106 -19.19 1.44 5.45
C ASP A 106 -20.26 2.46 5.93
N GLY A 107 -19.84 3.56 6.58
CA GLY A 107 -20.71 4.57 7.18
C GLY A 107 -21.00 5.75 6.26
N ALA A 108 -22.11 6.44 6.55
CA ALA A 108 -22.65 7.57 5.77
C ALA A 108 -21.68 8.77 5.59
N ASP A 109 -20.63 8.87 6.41
CA ASP A 109 -19.68 9.99 6.40
C ASP A 109 -18.45 9.75 5.50
N GLY A 110 -18.33 8.56 4.90
CA GLY A 110 -17.25 8.25 3.95
C GLY A 110 -15.84 8.30 4.51
N ALA A 111 -15.65 8.44 5.83
CA ALA A 111 -14.34 8.57 6.47
C ALA A 111 -13.51 7.28 6.31
N ALA A 112 -12.31 7.40 5.75
CA ALA A 112 -11.36 6.29 5.67
C ALA A 112 -10.58 6.14 7.00
N TYR A 113 -10.38 4.91 7.46
CA TYR A 113 -9.55 4.60 8.63
C TYR A 113 -8.33 3.77 8.26
N ALA A 114 -7.28 3.90 9.07
CA ALA A 114 -6.07 3.10 8.98
C ALA A 114 -6.23 1.81 9.79
N TYR A 115 -5.77 0.68 9.24
CA TYR A 115 -5.71 -0.58 9.98
C TYR A 115 -4.61 -1.50 9.43
N TYR A 116 -4.21 -2.49 10.22
CA TYR A 116 -3.34 -3.58 9.77
C TYR A 116 -4.14 -4.78 9.27
N ILE A 117 -3.70 -5.34 8.15
CA ILE A 117 -3.97 -6.73 7.80
C ILE A 117 -2.71 -7.57 7.94
N THR A 118 -2.89 -8.85 8.24
CA THR A 118 -1.80 -9.81 8.17
C THR A 118 -1.74 -10.40 6.76
N LYS A 119 -0.58 -10.30 6.12
CA LYS A 119 -0.29 -10.88 4.80
C LYS A 119 0.76 -11.96 4.93
N SER A 120 0.56 -13.07 4.21
CA SER A 120 1.60 -14.09 4.10
C SER A 120 2.63 -13.62 3.09
N CYS A 121 3.91 -13.73 3.45
CA CYS A 121 5.00 -13.46 2.53
C CYS A 121 5.35 -14.65 1.64
N SER A 122 4.74 -15.83 1.78
CA SER A 122 5.12 -17.01 0.99
C SER A 122 5.05 -16.74 -0.53
N PRO A 123 6.08 -17.10 -1.33
CA PRO A 123 7.28 -17.89 -1.00
C PRO A 123 8.48 -17.08 -0.43
N ASN A 124 8.31 -15.78 -0.25
CA ASN A 124 9.29 -14.82 0.26
C ASN A 124 9.34 -14.86 1.81
N SER A 125 10.15 -13.98 2.41
CA SER A 125 10.18 -13.77 3.85
C SER A 125 9.97 -12.30 4.17
N CYS A 126 9.29 -12.02 5.29
CA CYS A 126 9.16 -10.66 5.77
C CYS A 126 10.50 -10.19 6.34
N VAL A 127 11.01 -9.08 5.81
CA VAL A 127 12.22 -8.41 6.27
C VAL A 127 11.96 -6.91 6.28
N ASP A 128 12.24 -6.26 7.41
CA ASP A 128 12.06 -4.81 7.60
C ASP A 128 10.71 -4.24 7.13
N GLY A 129 9.62 -5.01 7.31
CA GLY A 129 8.29 -4.56 6.91
C GLY A 129 7.98 -4.70 5.43
N ALA A 130 8.69 -5.57 4.70
CA ALA A 130 8.35 -5.96 3.33
C ALA A 130 8.58 -7.46 3.09
N CYS A 131 7.76 -8.08 2.27
CA CYS A 131 7.91 -9.44 1.74
C CYS A 131 8.93 -9.46 0.61
N VAL A 132 10.21 -9.62 0.96
CA VAL A 132 11.31 -9.63 -0.01
C VAL A 132 11.63 -11.04 -0.49
N GLY A 133 11.71 -11.18 -1.81
CA GLY A 133 12.15 -12.42 -2.43
C GLY A 133 13.60 -12.72 -2.10
N GLY A 134 13.82 -13.90 -1.53
CA GLY A 134 15.14 -14.45 -1.33
C GLY A 134 15.64 -14.35 0.11
N CYS A 135 16.96 -14.38 0.21
CA CYS A 135 17.67 -14.57 1.46
C CYS A 135 18.20 -13.23 2.01
N TRP A 136 18.14 -13.07 3.34
CA TRP A 136 18.65 -11.91 4.08
C TRP A 136 19.76 -12.32 5.02
N ASP A 137 20.85 -11.54 5.06
CA ASP A 137 22.07 -11.82 5.82
C ASP A 137 22.53 -10.52 6.52
N ASP A 138 22.65 -10.55 7.85
CA ASP A 138 23.15 -9.42 8.67
C ASP A 138 24.63 -9.57 9.09
N GLY A 139 25.33 -10.57 8.54
CA GLY A 139 26.71 -10.90 8.86
C GLY A 139 26.87 -11.77 10.12
N LYS A 140 25.78 -12.27 10.68
CA LYS A 140 25.75 -13.31 11.73
C LYS A 140 24.61 -14.31 11.55
N THR A 141 23.51 -13.82 10.98
CA THR A 141 22.23 -14.52 10.91
C THR A 141 21.66 -14.37 9.51
N VAL A 142 21.35 -15.51 8.91
CA VAL A 142 20.69 -15.62 7.63
C VAL A 142 19.23 -16.02 7.79
N THR A 143 18.31 -15.25 7.22
CA THR A 143 16.89 -15.60 7.13
C THR A 143 16.52 -15.94 5.69
N TYR A 144 15.98 -17.14 5.50
CA TYR A 144 15.54 -17.63 4.19
C TYR A 144 14.35 -18.59 4.33
N GLY A 145 13.29 -18.35 3.54
CA GLY A 145 12.10 -19.21 3.54
C GLY A 145 11.44 -19.32 4.93
N GLY A 146 11.46 -18.24 5.71
CA GLY A 146 10.93 -18.21 7.08
C GLY A 146 11.77 -18.94 8.13
N LYS A 147 12.94 -19.46 7.76
CA LYS A 147 13.90 -20.08 8.69
C LYS A 147 15.08 -19.15 8.93
N THR A 148 15.61 -19.23 10.14
CA THR A 148 16.78 -18.47 10.57
C THR A 148 17.94 -19.41 10.82
N TYR A 149 19.11 -19.05 10.28
CA TYR A 149 20.38 -19.77 10.38
C TYR A 149 21.38 -18.81 11.01
N THR A 150 22.13 -19.25 12.00
CA THR A 150 23.11 -18.42 12.70
C THR A 150 24.48 -19.04 12.55
N ASP A 151 25.49 -18.20 12.34
CA ASP A 151 26.88 -18.63 12.27
C ASP A 151 27.27 -19.34 13.57
N TYR A 152 28.09 -20.38 13.44
CA TYR A 152 28.51 -21.16 14.60
C TYR A 152 29.95 -21.64 14.47
N CYS A 153 30.56 -21.97 15.60
CA CYS A 153 31.89 -22.56 15.61
C CYS A 153 31.81 -24.05 15.35
N SER A 154 32.33 -24.52 14.22
CA SER A 154 32.44 -25.96 13.96
C SER A 154 33.56 -26.59 14.79
N ASP A 155 34.60 -25.80 15.08
CA ASP A 155 35.69 -26.14 15.98
C ASP A 155 36.31 -24.86 16.57
N ALA A 156 37.38 -24.99 17.35
CA ALA A 156 38.03 -23.87 18.03
C ALA A 156 38.57 -22.77 17.09
N ASN A 157 38.80 -23.07 15.81
CA ASN A 157 39.43 -22.17 14.85
C ASN A 157 38.63 -22.02 13.56
N THR A 158 37.41 -22.55 13.46
CA THR A 158 36.63 -22.55 12.23
C THR A 158 35.22 -22.05 12.51
N VAL A 159 34.84 -20.97 11.82
CA VAL A 159 33.46 -20.46 11.76
C VAL A 159 32.77 -21.14 10.58
N TYR A 160 31.59 -21.70 10.83
CA TYR A 160 30.64 -22.09 9.81
C TYR A 160 29.71 -20.91 9.54
N ASP A 161 29.94 -20.24 8.41
CA ASP A 161 29.27 -19.01 8.00
C ASP A 161 28.09 -19.34 7.07
N TYR A 162 26.89 -18.91 7.46
CA TYR A 162 25.74 -18.91 6.57
C TYR A 162 25.70 -17.57 5.88
N SER A 163 25.66 -17.59 4.55
CA SER A 163 25.52 -16.36 3.79
C SER A 163 24.53 -16.51 2.65
N CYS A 164 24.11 -15.38 2.11
CA CYS A 164 23.38 -15.41 0.86
C CYS A 164 23.45 -14.11 0.09
N SER A 165 23.33 -14.25 -1.23
CA SER A 165 23.25 -13.09 -2.10
C SER A 165 21.83 -12.53 -2.11
N LYS A 166 21.71 -11.21 -1.93
CA LYS A 166 20.43 -10.50 -2.05
C LYS A 166 19.77 -10.85 -3.40
N GLY A 167 18.49 -11.20 -3.36
CA GLY A 167 17.71 -11.59 -4.54
C GLY A 167 17.93 -13.03 -5.01
N THR A 168 18.72 -13.84 -4.29
CA THR A 168 18.81 -15.28 -4.59
C THR A 168 17.77 -16.08 -3.82
N THR A 169 17.20 -17.09 -4.49
CA THR A 169 16.26 -18.06 -3.94
C THR A 169 16.98 -19.26 -3.31
N SER A 170 18.16 -19.05 -2.72
CA SER A 170 18.96 -20.13 -2.15
C SER A 170 19.87 -19.58 -1.06
N ILE A 171 19.94 -20.27 0.06
CA ILE A 171 21.02 -20.07 1.04
C ILE A 171 22.28 -20.63 0.42
N TRP A 172 23.36 -19.88 0.52
CA TRP A 172 24.68 -20.39 0.26
C TRP A 172 25.30 -20.79 1.60
N GLN A 173 25.53 -22.08 1.82
CA GLN A 173 26.42 -22.50 2.90
C GLN A 173 27.84 -22.24 2.41
N HIS A 174 28.38 -21.05 2.69
CA HIS A 174 29.68 -20.67 2.17
C HIS A 174 30.73 -20.58 3.27
N SER A 175 31.61 -21.57 3.21
CA SER A 175 32.95 -21.66 3.81
C SER A 175 33.06 -21.79 5.32
N ASN A 176 33.70 -22.90 5.71
CA ASN A 176 34.48 -23.01 6.92
C ASN A 176 35.58 -21.92 6.90
N THR A 177 35.30 -20.76 7.49
CA THR A 177 36.25 -19.68 7.61
C THR A 177 37.20 -20.00 8.74
N LYS A 178 38.46 -20.30 8.40
CA LYS A 178 39.50 -20.44 9.41
C LYS A 178 39.82 -19.07 10.01
N CYS A 179 39.75 -18.99 11.33
CA CYS A 179 40.22 -17.84 12.07
C CYS A 179 41.72 -17.61 11.82
N SER A 180 42.11 -16.35 11.68
CA SER A 180 43.51 -15.96 11.51
C SER A 180 44.36 -16.40 12.72
N THR A 181 45.68 -16.43 12.55
CA THR A 181 46.61 -16.74 13.65
C THR A 181 46.33 -15.84 14.87
N ASN A 182 46.16 -16.44 16.04
CA ASN A 182 45.79 -15.80 17.33
C ASN A 182 44.32 -15.36 17.49
N LYS A 183 43.43 -15.78 16.59
CA LYS A 183 41.98 -15.65 16.75
C LYS A 183 41.38 -17.01 17.05
N VAL A 184 40.37 -17.05 17.90
CA VAL A 184 39.60 -18.27 18.17
C VAL A 184 38.16 -18.06 17.72
N CYS A 185 37.51 -19.12 17.28
CA CYS A 185 36.08 -19.06 17.05
C CYS A 185 35.36 -19.02 18.40
N LYS A 186 34.53 -18.00 18.59
CA LYS A 186 33.63 -17.87 19.72
C LYS A 186 32.31 -17.27 19.25
N ASP A 187 31.21 -17.91 19.63
CA ASP A 187 29.84 -17.44 19.35
C ASP A 187 29.59 -17.14 17.86
N GLY A 188 30.13 -18.00 16.96
CA GLY A 188 29.96 -17.86 15.52
C GLY A 188 30.87 -16.80 14.86
N ALA A 189 31.86 -16.26 15.58
CA ALA A 189 32.78 -15.26 15.03
C ALA A 189 34.23 -15.53 15.45
N CYS A 190 35.18 -15.09 14.62
CA CYS A 190 36.60 -15.09 14.99
C CYS A 190 36.92 -13.86 15.85
N VAL A 191 37.27 -14.08 17.13
CA VAL A 191 37.54 -13.02 18.13
C VAL A 191 38.98 -13.02 18.63
#